data_AF-A0A950C8A2-F1
#
_entry.id   AF-A0A950C8A2-F1
#
_cell.length_a   1.000
_cell.length_b   1.000
_cell.length_c   1.000
_cell.angle_alpha   90.00
_cell.angle_beta   90.00
_cell.angle_gamma   90.00
#
_symmetry.space_group_name_H-M   'P 1'
#
loop_
_entity.id
_entity.type
_entity.pdbx_description
1 polymer ?
#
loop_
_entity_poly.entity_id
_entity_poly.type
_entity_poly.pdbx_seq_one_letter_code
_entity_poly.pdbx_strand_id
1 'polypeptide(L)'
;FECEELPGISVFYQDDAGSVFHTYSTYRRGVEAMMGTYALLDLAPKGRDERDGPMGWVRHHDRYGAQPVEAATASSCHAED
;
A
#
# COMPACT_ATOMS: atom_id res chain seq x y z
N PHE A 1 -1.56 -21.25 -0.99
CA PHE A 1 -0.28 -20.64 -0.60
C PHE A 1 -0.59 -19.52 0.38
N GLU A 2 -0.23 -19.66 1.66
CA GLU A 2 -0.25 -18.53 2.60
C GLU A 2 1.08 -17.79 2.47
N CYS A 3 1.02 -16.46 2.41
CA CYS A 3 2.21 -15.61 2.37
C CYS A 3 2.85 -15.61 3.77
N GLU A 4 4.14 -15.94 3.87
CA GLU A 4 4.87 -15.95 5.15
C GLU A 4 5.01 -14.55 5.76
N GLU A 5 5.02 -13.50 4.94
CA GLU A 5 5.04 -12.11 5.38
C GLU A 5 3.76 -11.38 4.97
N LEU A 6 3.03 -10.85 5.95
CA LEU A 6 1.81 -10.09 5.73
C LEU A 6 1.92 -8.69 6.34
N PRO A 7 1.38 -7.65 5.67
CA PRO A 7 1.21 -6.36 6.31
C PRO A 7 0.28 -6.52 7.51
N GLY A 8 0.69 -5.91 8.63
CA GLY A 8 -0.04 -6.00 9.89
C GLY A 8 0.10 -4.73 10.73
N ILE A 9 -0.91 -4.48 11.55
CA ILE A 9 -0.90 -3.43 12.57
C ILE A 9 -1.06 -4.11 13.92
N SER A 10 -0.20 -3.74 14.86
CA SER A 10 -0.20 -4.26 16.22
C SER A 10 -0.27 -3.10 17.21
N VAL A 11 -1.05 -3.27 18.27
CA VAL A 11 -1.15 -2.31 19.37
C VAL A 11 -0.59 -2.96 20.62
N PHE A 12 0.25 -2.21 21.32
CA PHE A 12 0.83 -2.61 22.59
C PHE A 12 0.44 -1.60 23.65
N TYR A 13 0.19 -2.11 24.85
CA TYR A 13 -0.08 -1.30 26.03
C TYR A 13 1.02 -1.55 27.05
N GLN A 14 1.53 -0.48 27.66
CA GLN A 14 2.46 -0.57 28.78
C GLN A 14 1.75 -0.12 30.06
N ASP A 15 1.86 -0.92 31.12
CA ASP A 15 1.32 -0.53 32.44
C ASP A 15 2.32 0.31 33.25
N ASP A 16 1.86 0.82 34.39
CA ASP A 16 2.68 1.64 35.30
C ASP A 16 3.87 0.87 35.91
N ALA A 17 3.82 -0.47 35.92
CA ALA A 17 4.90 -1.34 36.37
C ALA A 17 5.93 -1.63 35.27
N GLY A 18 5.70 -1.13 34.05
CA GLY A 18 6.59 -1.28 32.90
C GLY A 18 6.34 -2.55 32.05
N SER A 19 5.32 -3.35 32.38
CA SER A 19 4.97 -4.56 31.62
C SER A 19 4.31 -4.19 30.30
N VAL A 20 4.73 -4.82 29.20
CA VAL A 20 4.18 -4.58 27.86
C VAL A 20 3.27 -5.74 27.45
N PHE A 21 2.05 -5.39 27.05
CA PHE A 21 1.01 -6.31 26.62
C PHE A 21 0.74 -6.13 25.15
N HIS A 22 0.60 -7.24 24.43
CA HIS A 22 0.11 -7.26 23.06
C HIS A 22 -1.42 -7.33 23.08
N THR A 23 -2.09 -6.19 22.85
CA THR A 23 -3.54 -6.07 23.06
C THR A 23 -4.35 -6.27 21.78
N TYR A 24 -3.72 -6.11 20.62
CA TYR A 24 -4.37 -6.24 19.33
C TYR A 24 -3.36 -6.49 18.22
N SER A 25 -3.72 -7.36 17.27
CA SER A 25 -3.09 -7.41 15.95
C SER A 25 -4.14 -7.69 14.89
N THR A 26 -3.90 -7.12 13.72
CA THR A 26 -4.68 -7.39 12.52
C THR A 26 -3.78 -7.46 11.30
N TYR A 27 -4.20 -8.22 10.30
CA TYR A 27 -3.44 -8.49 9.09
C TYR A 27 -4.35 -8.43 7.87
N ARG A 28 -3.76 -8.44 6.67
CA ARG A 28 -4.50 -8.44 5.39
C ARG A 28 -5.47 -7.25 5.36
N ARG A 29 -6.74 -7.46 5.01
CA ARG A 29 -7.74 -6.40 4.91
C ARG A 29 -8.05 -5.69 6.22
N GLY A 30 -7.68 -6.28 7.36
CA GLY A 30 -7.87 -5.65 8.65
C GLY A 30 -7.04 -4.38 8.85
N VAL A 31 -5.97 -4.19 8.08
CA VAL A 31 -5.17 -2.95 8.10
C VAL A 31 -5.77 -1.80 7.28
N GLU A 32 -6.78 -2.09 6.44
CA GLU A 32 -7.33 -1.11 5.47
C GLU A 32 -7.98 0.10 6.14
N ALA A 33 -8.44 -0.03 7.38
CA ALA A 33 -9.02 1.08 8.15
C ALA A 33 -8.07 2.27 8.31
N MET A 34 -6.75 2.03 8.25
CA MET A 34 -5.72 3.07 8.31
C MET A 34 -5.24 3.54 6.93
N MET A 35 -5.77 2.97 5.84
CA MET A 35 -5.38 3.24 4.46
C MET A 35 -6.47 4.03 3.74
N GLY A 36 -6.47 5.36 3.89
CA GLY A 36 -7.49 6.23 3.29
C GLY A 36 -7.63 6.10 1.77
N THR A 37 -6.55 5.75 1.08
CA THR A 37 -6.54 5.55 -0.39
C THR A 37 -7.53 4.47 -0.83
N TYR A 38 -7.72 3.40 -0.06
CA TYR A 38 -8.60 2.30 -0.49
C TYR A 38 -10.06 2.69 -0.44
N ALA A 39 -10.45 3.40 0.61
CA ALA A 39 -11.78 3.98 0.70
C ALA A 39 -12.06 4.95 -0.48
N LEU A 40 -11.06 5.70 -0.93
CA LEU A 40 -11.21 6.57 -2.10
C LEU A 40 -11.36 5.77 -3.41
N LEU A 41 -10.56 4.72 -3.61
CA LEU A 41 -10.63 3.88 -4.81
C LEU A 41 -11.95 3.11 -4.91
N ASP A 42 -12.54 2.70 -3.78
CA ASP A 42 -13.85 2.04 -3.75
C ASP A 42 -14.99 2.93 -4.30
N LEU A 43 -14.80 4.25 -4.37
CA LEU A 43 -15.76 5.17 -4.98
C LEU A 43 -15.72 5.14 -6.52
N ALA A 44 -14.62 4.68 -7.12
CA ALA A 44 -14.49 4.64 -8.57
C ALA A 44 -15.32 3.47 -9.15
N PRO A 45 -15.84 3.57 -10.39
CA PRO A 45 -16.61 2.50 -11.02
C PRO A 45 -15.86 1.16 -11.13
N LYS A 46 -14.52 1.19 -11.17
CA LYS A 46 -13.66 -0.01 -11.19
C LYS A 46 -13.24 -0.48 -9.79
N GLY A 47 -13.66 0.24 -8.74
CA GLY A 47 -13.19 0.03 -7.37
C GLY A 47 -11.66 -0.01 -7.31
N ARG A 48 -11.14 -1.02 -6.62
CA ARG A 48 -9.70 -1.26 -6.43
C ARG A 48 -9.03 -2.10 -7.54
N ASP A 49 -9.77 -2.49 -8.59
CA ASP A 49 -9.29 -3.27 -9.74
C ASP A 49 -8.48 -4.56 -9.38
N GLU A 50 -8.86 -5.23 -8.28
CA GLU A 50 -8.21 -6.43 -7.71
C GLU A 50 -8.57 -7.75 -8.45
N ARG A 51 -8.37 -7.81 -9.77
CA ARG A 51 -8.83 -8.95 -10.60
C ARG A 51 -8.17 -10.28 -10.25
N ASP A 52 -6.88 -10.25 -9.93
CA ASP A 52 -6.06 -11.45 -9.62
C ASP A 52 -6.06 -11.78 -8.12
N GLY A 53 -6.98 -11.19 -7.35
CA GLY A 53 -7.10 -11.33 -5.91
C GLY A 53 -6.68 -10.07 -5.14
N PRO A 54 -6.89 -10.05 -3.80
CA PRO A 54 -6.54 -8.92 -2.96
C PRO A 54 -5.09 -8.49 -3.18
N MET A 55 -4.86 -7.19 -3.42
CA MET A 55 -3.53 -6.65 -3.69
C MET A 55 -2.82 -7.20 -4.94
N GLY A 56 -3.53 -7.84 -5.89
CA GLY A 56 -2.92 -8.45 -7.08
C GLY A 56 -2.13 -7.48 -7.98
N TRP A 57 -2.43 -6.18 -7.88
CA TRP A 57 -1.74 -5.10 -8.57
C TRP A 57 -0.49 -4.58 -7.84
N VAL A 58 -0.30 -4.92 -6.56
CA VAL A 58 0.85 -4.45 -5.77
C VAL A 58 2.10 -5.23 -6.16
N ARG A 59 3.14 -4.50 -6.52
CA ARG A 59 4.46 -5.06 -6.76
C ARG A 59 5.50 -4.26 -6.02
N HIS A 60 6.49 -4.94 -5.46
CA HIS A 60 7.65 -4.28 -4.89
C HIS A 60 8.42 -3.54 -5.99
N HIS A 61 8.92 -2.36 -5.65
CA HIS A 61 9.58 -1.47 -6.60
C HIS A 61 10.82 -2.09 -7.28
N ASP A 62 11.55 -2.92 -6.54
CA ASP A 62 12.71 -3.69 -7.02
C ASP A 62 12.33 -4.81 -8.02
N ARG A 63 11.05 -5.19 -8.08
CA ARG A 63 10.52 -6.21 -8.99
C ARG A 63 9.80 -5.62 -10.19
N TYR A 64 9.78 -4.30 -10.33
CA TYR A 64 9.48 -3.70 -11.61
C TYR A 64 10.58 -4.15 -12.58
N GLY A 65 10.20 -4.77 -13.70
CA GLY A 65 11.15 -4.96 -14.79
C GLY A 65 11.76 -3.61 -15.17
N ALA A 66 12.97 -3.61 -15.74
CA ALA A 66 13.56 -2.38 -16.25
C ALA A 66 12.53 -1.67 -17.13
N GLN A 67 12.04 -0.51 -16.68
CA GLN A 67 11.25 0.32 -17.56
C GLN A 67 12.17 0.73 -18.72
N PRO A 68 11.70 0.67 -19.97
CA PRO A 68 12.37 1.40 -21.02
C PRO A 68 12.45 2.85 -20.55
N VAL A 69 13.64 3.32 -20.24
CA VAL A 69 13.90 4.74 -20.11
C VAL A 69 13.69 5.31 -21.50
N GLU A 70 12.46 5.70 -21.83
CA GLU A 70 12.27 6.66 -22.91
C GLU A 70 13.06 7.89 -22.49
N ALA A 71 14.12 8.15 -23.26
CA ALA A 71 15.07 9.20 -22.99
C ALA A 71 14.30 10.49 -22.70
N ALA A 72 14.49 11.02 -21.50
CA ALA A 72 13.98 12.33 -21.12
C ALA A 72 14.46 13.34 -22.17
N THR A 73 13.59 13.71 -23.09
CA THR A 73 13.76 14.90 -23.92
C THR A 73 12.91 16.00 -23.28
N ALA A 74 13.61 16.76 -22.44
CA ALA A 74 13.38 18.14 -22.02
C ALA A 74 11.93 18.64 -21.79
N SER A 75 11.62 18.81 -20.51
CA SER A 75 11.16 20.05 -19.88
C SER A 75 10.08 20.91 -20.56
N SER A 76 8.90 20.90 -19.92
CA SER A 76 8.10 22.07 -19.49
C SER A 76 8.06 23.37 -20.34
N CYS A 77 6.84 23.73 -20.74
CA CYS A 77 6.23 25.06 -20.92
C CYS A 77 7.08 26.36 -20.86
N HIS A 78 6.70 27.30 -21.74
CA HIS A 78 7.07 28.73 -21.93
C HIS A 78 8.03 28.98 -23.11
N ALA A 79 7.84 29.94 -24.04
CA ALA A 79 6.78 30.92 -24.34
C ALA A 79 6.96 31.36 -25.82
N GLU A 80 5.95 32.08 -26.32
CA GLU A 80 5.80 32.61 -27.70
C GLU A 80 6.92 33.58 -28.13
N ASP A 81 7.26 33.58 -29.43
CA ASP A 81 7.22 34.73 -30.38
C ASP A 81 7.36 34.22 -31.83
#